data_AF-A0A9X9QGD6-F1
#
_entry.id   AF-A0A9X9QGD6-F1
#
_cell.length_a   1.000
_cell.length_b   1.000
_cell.length_c   1.000
_cell.angle_alpha   90.00
_cell.angle_beta   90.00
_cell.angle_gamma   90.00
#
_symmetry.space_group_name_H-M   'P 1'
#
loop_
_entity.id
_entity.type
_entity.pdbx_description
1 polymer ?
#
loop_
_entity_poly.entity_id
_entity_poly.type
_entity_poly.pdbx_seq_one_letter_code
_entity_poly.pdbx_strand_id
1 'polypeptide(L)'
;MTEQTESHQLNERFAAEGKPLDADVEAELQSIMRLHSIDVQELWYKWESYCMKMESDDLKLNIETVRQLKKDVQDVLERESWNKKDRKAGTKYNPSSRDGSKQL
;
A
#
# COMPACT_ATOMS: atom_id res chain seq x y z
N MET A 1 8.54 22.90 -9.10
CA MET A 1 9.54 23.27 -8.07
C MET A 1 9.43 22.37 -6.82
N THR A 2 8.58 21.33 -6.82
CA THR A 2 8.38 20.40 -5.69
C THR A 2 9.27 19.15 -5.73
N GLU A 3 9.66 18.69 -6.93
CA GLU A 3 10.37 17.42 -7.13
C GLU A 3 11.77 17.36 -6.48
N GLN A 4 12.45 18.50 -6.34
CA GLN A 4 13.80 18.56 -5.75
C GLN A 4 13.79 18.48 -4.21
N THR A 5 12.68 18.82 -3.55
CA THR A 5 12.56 18.76 -2.09
C THR A 5 12.17 17.36 -1.62
N GLU A 6 11.52 16.56 -2.48
CA GLU A 6 11.07 15.21 -2.14
C GLU A 6 12.24 14.23 -2.03
N SER A 7 13.18 14.22 -3.00
CA SER A 7 14.41 13.42 -2.91
C SER A 7 15.21 13.76 -1.65
N HIS A 8 15.34 15.05 -1.32
CA HIS A 8 16.09 15.47 -0.14
C HIS A 8 15.42 14.97 1.15
N GLN A 9 14.10 15.11 1.27
CA GLN A 9 13.35 14.63 2.42
C GLN A 9 13.35 13.10 2.54
N LEU A 10 13.30 12.38 1.41
CA LEU A 10 13.45 10.93 1.39
C LEU A 10 14.81 10.54 1.96
N ASN A 11 15.88 11.17 1.48
CA ASN A 11 17.21 10.90 1.99
C ASN A 11 17.33 11.27 3.48
N GLU A 12 16.82 12.41 3.93
CA GLU A 12 16.89 12.78 5.36
C GLU A 12 16.10 11.84 6.29
N ARG A 13 14.98 11.28 5.84
CA ARG A 13 14.15 10.39 6.66
C ARG A 13 14.58 8.94 6.58
N PHE A 14 14.91 8.46 5.38
CA PHE A 14 15.17 7.05 5.12
C PHE A 14 16.67 6.69 5.06
N ALA A 15 17.60 7.66 4.99
CA ALA A 15 19.02 7.36 5.11
C ALA A 15 19.36 6.80 6.49
N ALA A 16 19.98 5.63 6.51
CA ALA A 16 20.55 5.07 7.73
C ALA A 16 21.87 5.81 8.07
N GLU A 17 21.89 6.51 9.20
CA GLU A 17 23.06 7.14 9.84
C GLU A 17 24.18 7.59 8.88
N GLY A 18 23.85 8.53 7.99
CA GLY A 18 24.83 9.20 7.13
C GLY A 18 25.21 8.46 5.85
N LYS A 19 24.53 7.36 5.50
CA LYS A 19 24.66 6.74 4.17
C LYS A 19 23.54 7.20 3.23
N PRO A 20 23.87 7.74 2.05
CA PRO A 20 22.86 8.11 1.07
C PRO A 20 22.07 6.87 0.64
N LEU A 21 20.79 7.08 0.33
CA LEU A 21 19.96 6.06 -0.28
C LEU A 21 20.57 5.58 -1.59
N ASP A 22 20.40 4.29 -1.87
CA ASP A 22 20.73 3.77 -3.19
C ASP A 22 19.79 4.39 -4.24
N ALA A 23 20.31 4.66 -5.43
CA ALA A 23 19.53 5.30 -6.49
C ALA A 23 18.31 4.45 -6.88
N ASP A 24 18.45 3.12 -6.83
CA ASP A 24 17.36 2.18 -7.12
C ASP A 24 16.26 2.25 -6.04
N VAL A 25 16.66 2.45 -4.79
CA VAL A 25 15.77 2.56 -3.62
C VAL A 25 15.03 3.89 -3.64
N GLU A 26 15.73 5.01 -3.86
CA GLU A 26 15.11 6.34 -3.98
C GLU A 26 14.12 6.38 -5.14
N ALA A 27 14.49 5.83 -6.30
CA ALA A 27 13.62 5.79 -7.48
C ALA A 27 12.33 4.99 -7.23
N GLU A 28 12.40 3.85 -6.55
CA GLU A 28 11.21 3.08 -6.17
C GLU A 28 10.33 3.83 -5.16
N LEU A 29 10.91 4.46 -4.13
CA LEU A 29 10.16 5.25 -3.15
C LEU A 29 9.42 6.42 -3.82
N GLN A 30 10.11 7.17 -4.69
CA GLN A 30 9.48 8.22 -5.49
C GLN A 30 8.38 7.68 -6.41
N SER A 31 8.54 6.47 -6.95
CA SER A 31 7.53 5.84 -7.78
C SER A 31 6.25 5.57 -6.97
N ILE A 32 6.38 5.03 -5.75
CA ILE A 32 5.26 4.77 -4.84
C ILE A 32 4.53 6.08 -4.50
N MET A 33 5.27 7.14 -4.16
CA MET A 33 4.69 8.46 -3.85
C MET A 33 3.87 9.01 -5.03
N ARG A 34 4.44 8.97 -6.25
CA ARG A 34 3.75 9.47 -7.45
C ARG A 34 2.54 8.63 -7.83
N LEU A 35 2.66 7.30 -7.75
CA LEU A 35 1.57 6.37 -8.09
C LEU A 35 0.39 6.50 -7.13
N HIS A 36 0.65 6.73 -5.85
CA HIS A 36 -0.37 6.76 -4.82
C HIS A 36 -0.75 8.17 -4.36
N SER A 37 -0.07 9.20 -4.88
CA SER A 37 -0.23 10.60 -4.44
C SER A 37 -0.15 10.74 -2.92
N ILE A 38 0.88 10.12 -2.32
CA ILE A 38 1.16 10.20 -0.88
C ILE A 38 2.45 10.98 -0.63
N ASP A 39 2.49 11.72 0.48
CA ASP A 39 3.66 12.51 0.87
C ASP A 39 4.77 11.64 1.47
N VAL A 40 6.01 12.18 1.50
CA VAL A 40 7.19 11.54 2.12
C VAL A 40 6.89 11.10 3.55
N GLN A 41 6.17 11.95 4.30
CA GLN A 41 5.83 11.70 5.69
C GLN A 41 4.85 10.52 5.85
N GLU A 42 3.89 10.38 4.95
CA GLU A 42 2.96 9.24 4.97
C GLU A 42 3.66 7.94 4.58
N LEU A 43 4.54 8.00 3.58
CA LEU A 43 5.37 6.86 3.18
C LEU A 43 6.26 6.40 4.35
N TRP A 44 6.87 7.35 5.06
CA TRP A 44 7.68 7.08 6.26
C TRP A 44 6.84 6.41 7.35
N TYR A 45 5.63 6.90 7.62
CA TYR A 45 4.76 6.31 8.64
C TYR A 45 4.35 4.87 8.30
N LYS A 46 4.09 4.59 7.02
CA LYS A 46 3.82 3.23 6.54
C LYS A 46 5.04 2.33 6.66
N TRP A 47 6.23 2.83 6.33
CA TRP A 47 7.49 2.13 6.51
C TRP A 47 7.74 1.77 7.97
N GLU A 48 7.62 2.72 8.89
CA GLU A 48 7.76 2.49 10.34
C GLU A 48 6.74 1.47 10.84
N SER A 49 5.48 1.58 10.42
CA SER A 49 4.42 0.62 10.76
C SER A 49 4.71 -0.78 10.22
N TYR A 50 5.27 -0.88 9.02
CA TYR A 50 5.69 -2.15 8.41
C TYR A 50 6.88 -2.76 9.17
N CYS A 51 7.86 -1.93 9.55
CA CYS A 51 9.00 -2.33 10.37
C CYS A 51 8.53 -2.89 11.73
N MET A 52 7.60 -2.21 12.38
CA MET A 52 6.97 -2.68 13.62
C MET A 52 6.19 -3.99 13.44
N LYS A 53 5.41 -4.15 12.36
CA LYS A 53 4.65 -5.40 12.11
C LYS A 53 5.54 -6.61 11.87
N MET A 54 6.67 -6.41 11.19
CA MET A 54 7.59 -7.50 10.86
C MET A 54 8.51 -7.87 12.05
N GLU A 55 8.44 -7.14 13.18
CA GLU A 55 9.27 -7.30 14.38
C GLU A 55 10.75 -7.57 14.07
N SER A 56 11.24 -6.96 12.99
CA SER A 56 12.56 -7.27 12.46
C SER A 56 13.50 -6.13 12.82
N ASP A 57 14.28 -6.34 13.87
CA ASP A 57 15.35 -5.45 14.34
C ASP A 57 16.41 -5.16 13.25
N ASP A 58 16.48 -6.01 12.20
CA ASP A 58 17.41 -5.91 11.08
C ASP A 58 16.75 -5.49 9.75
N LEU A 59 15.56 -4.88 9.78
CA LEU A 59 14.92 -4.32 8.57
C LEU A 59 15.69 -3.09 8.06
N LYS A 60 16.82 -3.36 7.41
CA LYS A 60 17.55 -2.35 6.64
C LYS A 60 16.72 -1.95 5.43
N LEU A 61 16.70 -0.64 5.21
CA LEU A 61 16.06 -0.07 4.04
C LEU A 61 16.88 -0.43 2.79
N ASN A 62 16.38 -1.40 2.05
CA ASN A 62 16.99 -1.97 0.86
C ASN A 62 15.92 -2.11 -0.23
N ILE A 63 16.36 -2.37 -1.46
CA ILE A 63 15.43 -2.51 -2.60
C ILE A 63 14.38 -3.60 -2.37
N GLU A 64 14.72 -4.67 -1.64
CA GLU A 64 13.80 -5.75 -1.29
C GLU A 64 12.69 -5.29 -0.36
N THR A 65 13.04 -4.52 0.68
CA THR A 65 12.09 -4.05 1.68
C THR A 65 11.20 -2.94 1.13
N VAL A 66 11.74 -2.08 0.26
CA VAL A 66 10.95 -1.10 -0.50
C VAL A 66 9.98 -1.76 -1.48
N ARG A 67 10.40 -2.83 -2.17
CA ARG A 67 9.48 -3.62 -3.01
C ARG A 67 8.37 -4.26 -2.20
N GLN A 68 8.65 -4.69 -0.98
CA GLN A 68 7.64 -5.26 -0.10
C GLN A 68 6.68 -4.19 0.45
N LEU A 69 7.20 -3.01 0.81
CA LEU A 69 6.40 -1.83 1.15
C LEU A 69 5.48 -1.43 -0.01
N LYS A 70 6.00 -1.39 -1.24
CA LYS A 70 5.21 -1.11 -2.46
C LYS A 70 4.05 -2.08 -2.62
N LYS A 71 4.27 -3.37 -2.37
CA LYS A 71 3.20 -4.38 -2.38
C LYS A 71 2.18 -4.15 -1.27
N ASP A 72 2.61 -3.85 -0.05
CA ASP A 72 1.70 -3.55 1.08
C ASP A 72 0.83 -2.32 0.76
N VAL A 73 1.43 -1.26 0.21
CA VAL A 73 0.70 -0.05 -0.23
C VAL A 73 -0.31 -0.37 -1.32
N GLN A 74 0.09 -1.16 -2.33
CA GLN A 74 -0.81 -1.59 -3.39
C GLN A 74 -1.96 -2.46 -2.85
N ASP A 75 -1.67 -3.47 -2.02
CA ASP A 75 -2.68 -4.35 -1.45
C ASP A 75 -3.72 -3.59 -0.62
N VAL A 76 -3.29 -2.63 0.20
CA VAL A 76 -4.18 -1.78 0.97
C VAL A 76 -5.14 -1.02 0.05
N LEU A 77 -4.65 -0.44 -1.05
CA LEU A 77 -5.47 0.31 -1.99
C LEU A 77 -6.37 -0.57 -2.86
N GLU A 78 -5.88 -1.75 -3.26
CA GLU A 78 -6.69 -2.75 -3.96
C GLU A 78 -7.82 -3.25 -3.06
N ARG A 79 -7.54 -3.49 -1.77
CA ARG A 79 -8.54 -3.86 -0.78
C ARG A 79 -9.60 -2.79 -0.62
N GLU A 80 -9.23 -1.52 -0.53
CA GLU A 80 -10.18 -0.41 -0.47
C GLU A 80 -11.03 -0.30 -1.76
N SER A 81 -10.40 -0.52 -2.92
CA SER A 81 -11.07 -0.52 -4.22
C SER A 81 -12.01 -1.70 -4.41
N TRP A 82 -11.63 -2.88 -3.91
CA TRP A 82 -12.43 -4.11 -3.95
C TRP A 82 -13.61 -4.02 -3.00
N ASN A 83 -13.41 -3.51 -1.77
CA ASN A 83 -14.46 -3.39 -0.77
C ASN A 83 -15.63 -2.48 -1.22
N LYS A 84 -15.39 -1.65 -2.23
CA LYS A 84 -16.41 -0.81 -2.89
C LYS A 84 -17.16 -1.53 -4.02
N LYS A 85 -16.57 -2.55 -4.65
CA LYS A 85 -17.20 -3.38 -5.69
C LYS A 85 -18.11 -4.46 -5.09
N ASP A 86 -17.74 -5.05 -3.95
CA ASP A 86 -18.56 -6.05 -3.26
C ASP A 86 -19.87 -5.48 -2.68
N ARG A 87 -19.90 -4.19 -2.33
CA ARG A 87 -21.12 -3.50 -1.87
C ARG A 87 -22.21 -3.38 -2.95
N LYS A 88 -21.91 -3.66 -4.24
CA LYS A 88 -22.89 -3.67 -5.34
C LYS A 88 -23.31 -5.07 -5.80
N ALA A 89 -22.62 -6.13 -5.35
CA ALA A 89 -22.96 -7.51 -5.67
C ALA A 89 -23.89 -8.18 -4.61
N GLY A 90 -24.36 -7.43 -3.60
CA GLY A 90 -25.27 -7.90 -2.56
C GLY A 90 -26.76 -7.68 -2.83
N THR A 91 -27.16 -7.32 -4.05
CA THR A 91 -28.58 -7.31 -4.43
C THR A 91 -28.78 -8.38 -5.48
N LYS A 92 -29.89 -9.13 -5.39
CA LYS A 92 -30.42 -10.10 -6.37
C LYS A 92 -29.98 -11.57 -6.20
N TYR A 93 -30.27 -12.18 -5.04
CA TYR A 93 -30.74 -13.58 -5.07
C TYR A 93 -32.03 -13.72 -4.26
N ASN A 94 -33.13 -13.32 -4.88
CA ASN A 94 -34.40 -14.03 -4.77
C ASN A 94 -35.20 -13.68 -6.03
N PRO A 95 -35.35 -14.62 -6.95
CA PRO A 95 -36.72 -15.05 -7.21
C PRO A 95 -36.81 -16.53 -7.60
N SER A 96 -37.69 -17.25 -6.91
CA SER A 96 -38.46 -18.41 -7.38
C SER A 96 -38.29 -19.66 -6.51
N SER A 97 -38.96 -19.66 -5.35
CA SER A 97 -39.75 -20.83 -4.96
C SER A 97 -41.20 -20.56 -5.31
N ARG A 98 -41.48 -20.70 -6.61
CA ARG A 98 -42.80 -21.03 -7.12
C ARG A 98 -42.75 -22.53 -7.43
N ASP A 99 -42.81 -23.37 -6.39
CA ASP A 99 -43.25 -24.75 -6.56
C ASP A 99 -44.57 -24.91 -5.81
N GLY A 100 -45.65 -24.81 -6.59
CA GLY A 100 -46.95 -25.27 -6.15
C GLY A 100 -47.02 -26.76 -6.38
N SER A 101 -47.06 -27.53 -5.29
CA SER A 101 -47.36 -28.95 -5.33
C SER A 101 -48.41 -29.30 -4.26
N LYS A 102 -49.67 -29.19 -4.70
CA LYS A 102 -50.80 -30.13 -4.52
C LYS A 102 -50.92 -30.84 -3.14
N GLN A 103 -51.96 -30.55 -2.35
CA GLN A 103 -53.31 -31.14 -2.47
C GLN A 103 -53.34 -32.62 -2.06
N LEU A 104 -53.62 -32.92 -0.79
CA LEU A 104 -54.77 -33.73 -0.29
C LEU A 104 -54.79 -33.73 1.25
#